data_AF-A0A812QQ58-F1
#
_entry.id   AF-A0A812QQ58-F1
#
_cell.length_a   1.000
_cell.length_b   1.000
_cell.length_c   1.000
_cell.angle_alpha   90.00
_cell.angle_beta   90.00
_cell.angle_gamma   90.00
#
_symmetry.space_group_name_H-M   'P 1'
#
loop_
_entity.id
_entity.type
_entity.pdbx_description
1 polymer ?
#
loop_
_entity_poly.entity_id
_entity_poly.type
_entity_poly.pdbx_seq_one_letter_code
_entity_poly.pdbx_strand_id
1 'polypeptide(L)'
;MRRSASVLGAIGLAGAAAASEDSISCDSGERFRLLEPLRGVASPGSCSWQPVEGASFLPGYAGGAPVAAGSLATAKAHCELLGSSCSGITWQPCRWNSVMLYSLREEAEPKVSPQGEISWLKLCGAVESGDDGWQEPPGPPGVEQCAEGFQALRVAAEEFYDSGVVNVNLLINMGNVLRAAASSGGWHHIAAHCVPAVLQTLLLRLEERFFIDHTEQSSLEETYFDILHHLLSIGDSHVVVAETARWPLRRGWNRIQGLRRRLQSPVETGEGQSVDFVLCFCSVARSPGGGYPAVEDELGWLAELLAPEADLHRNSTRIYVKEKCGDAAAPGAEESLRPALLPFAHVVEVVRVDDELRADDATAYLHHLAGSNYDDLAAWTFFLHADAPEHVHPFRLLEEVLAAARSGMLQEDTFPFLYLSHNYLDLGTSLHTWDNFASPRLWRRIFGSTLAPPREAVKGYCCVQFLVPRRRALLRAREWYAAALSYFASAASYFDLFPWSRLVTWQDLTCRTPAQLWMPWWHVVFGEELACPERHQDPRLPLFVQLRSIPPDRIHCC
;
A
#
# COMPACT_ATOMS: atom_id res chain seq x y z
N MET A 1 -65.11 6.60 -4.60
CA MET A 1 -65.66 5.66 -3.60
C MET A 1 -64.51 4.98 -2.89
N ARG A 2 -64.64 4.84 -1.56
CA ARG A 2 -63.68 4.35 -0.55
C ARG A 2 -62.58 5.33 -0.11
N ARG A 3 -62.85 5.84 1.09
CA ARG A 3 -62.03 6.59 2.03
C ARG A 3 -60.96 5.67 2.63
N SER A 4 -59.84 6.24 3.06
CA SER A 4 -59.43 6.18 4.47
C SER A 4 -58.40 7.26 4.78
N ALA A 5 -58.64 7.93 5.90
CA ALA A 5 -57.88 9.05 6.45
C ALA A 5 -57.33 8.67 7.83
N SER A 6 -56.35 9.47 8.28
CA SER A 6 -55.74 9.56 9.62
C SER A 6 -54.82 8.40 9.97
N VAL A 7 -53.63 8.61 10.56
CA VAL A 7 -53.45 9.10 11.94
C VAL A 7 -52.16 9.93 12.05
N LEU A 8 -52.30 11.14 12.60
CA LEU A 8 -51.22 11.92 13.22
C LEU A 8 -50.95 11.31 14.60
N GLY A 9 -49.74 10.83 14.82
CA GLY A 9 -49.25 10.34 16.11
C GLY A 9 -48.00 11.13 16.50
N ALA A 10 -48.14 11.94 17.55
CA ALA A 10 -47.05 12.64 18.22
C ALA A 10 -46.04 11.63 18.81
N ILE A 11 -44.75 11.90 18.66
CA ILE A 11 -43.69 11.21 19.42
C ILE A 11 -43.08 12.22 20.38
N GLY A 12 -43.27 11.92 21.66
CA GLY A 12 -42.69 12.64 22.78
C GLY A 12 -41.21 12.31 22.98
N LEU A 13 -40.53 13.29 23.56
CA LEU A 13 -39.25 13.17 24.24
C LEU A 13 -39.39 12.23 25.44
N ALA A 14 -38.60 11.16 25.46
CA ALA A 14 -38.16 10.48 26.67
C ALA A 14 -36.81 9.81 26.40
N GLY A 15 -35.81 10.20 27.18
CA GLY A 15 -34.43 9.75 27.03
C GLY A 15 -34.22 8.31 27.48
N ALA A 16 -33.31 7.64 26.77
CA ALA A 16 -32.49 6.57 27.28
C ALA A 16 -31.12 6.72 26.60
N ALA A 17 -30.10 7.09 27.37
CA ALA A 17 -28.72 6.98 26.91
C ALA A 17 -28.38 5.48 26.84
N ALA A 18 -28.48 4.91 25.64
CA ALA A 18 -27.86 3.63 25.34
C ALA A 18 -26.35 3.87 25.26
N ALA A 19 -25.59 3.29 26.19
CA ALA A 19 -24.16 3.12 25.98
C ALA A 19 -24.00 2.28 24.70
N SER A 20 -23.36 2.84 23.67
CA SER A 20 -23.00 2.07 22.49
C SER A 20 -21.97 1.03 22.92
N GLU A 21 -22.38 -0.24 22.95
CA GLU A 21 -21.42 -1.34 23.07
C GLU A 21 -20.64 -1.40 21.75
N ASP A 22 -19.42 -0.88 21.77
CA ASP A 22 -18.46 -0.98 20.67
C ASP A 22 -18.13 -2.46 20.44
N SER A 23 -18.89 -3.09 19.55
CA SER A 23 -18.67 -4.45 19.09
C SER A 23 -18.11 -4.44 17.67
N ILE A 24 -17.04 -5.21 17.44
CA ILE A 24 -16.42 -5.37 16.12
C ILE A 24 -16.74 -6.78 15.60
N SER A 25 -17.21 -6.88 14.36
CA SER A 25 -17.41 -8.17 13.68
C SER A 25 -16.22 -8.46 12.78
N CYS A 26 -15.64 -9.65 12.86
CA CYS A 26 -14.65 -10.15 11.89
C CYS A 26 -15.29 -11.19 10.95
N ASP A 27 -14.59 -11.61 9.89
CA ASP A 27 -15.09 -12.50 8.83
C ASP A 27 -15.67 -13.84 9.33
N SER A 28 -15.35 -14.25 10.57
CA SER A 28 -15.93 -15.41 11.23
C SER A 28 -17.41 -15.25 11.62
N GLY A 29 -17.98 -14.04 11.49
CA GLY A 29 -19.32 -13.71 11.97
C GLY A 29 -19.40 -13.52 13.49
N GLU A 30 -18.26 -13.60 14.18
CA GLU A 30 -18.17 -13.40 15.62
C GLU A 30 -18.07 -11.91 15.94
N ARG A 31 -18.85 -11.46 16.95
CA ARG A 31 -18.79 -10.10 17.48
C ARG A 31 -17.92 -10.05 18.72
N PHE A 32 -16.84 -9.28 18.65
CA PHE A 32 -15.94 -9.05 19.77
C PHE A 32 -16.35 -7.81 20.54
N ARG A 33 -16.43 -7.92 21.87
CA ARG A 33 -16.46 -6.76 22.74
C ARG A 33 -15.04 -6.26 22.94
N LEU A 34 -14.80 -4.97 22.68
CA LEU A 34 -13.49 -4.37 22.90
C LEU A 34 -13.20 -4.14 24.39
N LEU A 35 -12.00 -4.56 24.81
CA LEU A 35 -11.48 -4.33 26.14
C LEU A 35 -10.82 -2.95 26.23
N GLU A 36 -11.22 -2.16 27.23
CA GLU A 36 -10.56 -0.89 27.52
C GLU A 36 -9.18 -1.11 28.19
N PRO A 37 -8.19 -0.23 27.94
CA PRO A 37 -6.94 -0.23 28.68
C PRO A 37 -7.17 -0.07 30.19
N LEU A 38 -6.59 -0.95 31.00
CA LEU A 38 -6.68 -0.87 32.46
C LEU A 38 -5.90 0.36 32.95
N ARG A 39 -6.61 1.38 33.46
CA ARG A 39 -5.99 2.57 34.07
C ARG A 39 -5.76 2.35 35.56
N GLY A 40 -4.52 2.52 36.02
CA GLY A 40 -4.19 2.56 37.46
C GLY A 40 -4.10 1.20 38.17
N VAL A 41 -4.07 0.09 37.42
CA VAL A 41 -3.80 -1.24 38.00
C VAL A 41 -2.28 -1.46 38.02
N ALA A 42 -1.70 -1.56 39.21
CA ALA A 42 -0.30 -1.98 39.37
C ALA A 42 -0.11 -3.37 38.74
N SER A 43 0.95 -3.54 37.94
CA SER A 43 1.20 -4.70 37.06
C SER A 43 0.76 -6.03 37.69
N PRO A 44 -0.32 -6.67 37.18
CA PRO A 44 -0.91 -7.84 37.83
C PRO A 44 -0.08 -9.11 37.58
N GLY A 45 0.84 -9.43 38.49
CA GLY A 45 1.50 -10.74 38.59
C GLY A 45 2.61 -11.01 37.57
N SER A 46 3.59 -11.82 37.98
CA SER A 46 4.82 -12.14 37.23
C SER A 46 4.62 -13.29 36.23
N CYS A 47 3.56 -13.27 35.43
CA CYS A 47 3.40 -14.31 34.40
C CYS A 47 4.37 -14.04 33.23
N SER A 48 5.01 -15.09 32.75
CA SER A 48 5.82 -15.02 31.53
C SER A 48 4.95 -15.41 30.32
N TRP A 49 5.32 -14.91 29.15
CA TRP A 49 4.54 -15.05 27.92
C TRP A 49 5.40 -15.67 26.83
N GLN A 50 5.04 -16.88 26.40
CA GLN A 50 5.79 -17.61 25.38
C GLN A 50 5.04 -17.57 24.04
N PRO A 51 5.64 -17.04 22.96
CA PRO A 51 5.05 -17.16 21.62
C PRO A 51 4.99 -18.63 21.20
N VAL A 52 3.88 -19.04 20.58
CA VAL A 52 3.75 -20.37 19.98
C VAL A 52 4.43 -20.35 18.62
N GLU A 53 5.26 -21.36 18.33
CA GLU A 53 5.94 -21.47 17.03
C GLU A 53 4.95 -21.79 15.91
N GLY A 54 5.11 -21.09 14.78
CA GLY A 54 4.27 -21.25 13.59
C GLY A 54 2.92 -20.54 13.66
N ALA A 55 2.16 -20.63 12.57
CA ALA A 55 0.81 -20.09 12.50
C ALA A 55 -0.12 -20.99 13.32
N SER A 56 -0.63 -20.46 14.43
CA SER A 56 -1.46 -21.22 15.37
C SER A 56 -2.49 -20.32 16.05
N PHE A 57 -3.57 -20.94 16.53
CA PHE A 57 -4.56 -20.30 17.39
C PHE A 57 -4.81 -21.13 18.65
N LEU A 58 -5.02 -20.46 19.77
CA LEU A 58 -5.52 -21.09 20.99
C LEU A 58 -7.06 -21.12 20.95
N PRO A 59 -7.70 -22.28 21.20
CA PRO A 59 -9.15 -22.40 21.21
C PRO A 59 -9.80 -21.88 22.51
N GLY A 60 -11.13 -21.75 22.47
CA GLY A 60 -11.93 -21.25 23.59
C GLY A 60 -11.77 -19.75 23.84
N TYR A 61 -12.80 -19.09 24.35
CA TYR A 61 -12.72 -17.69 24.76
C TYR A 61 -12.68 -17.59 26.28
N ALA A 62 -11.62 -17.00 26.81
CA ALA A 62 -11.49 -16.79 28.25
C ALA A 62 -12.66 -15.93 28.76
N GLY A 63 -13.37 -16.40 29.79
CA GLY A 63 -14.56 -15.72 30.32
C GLY A 63 -15.87 -16.03 29.58
N GLY A 64 -15.87 -16.99 28.64
CA GLY A 64 -17.08 -17.54 28.01
C GLY A 64 -17.70 -16.70 26.90
N ALA A 65 -17.13 -15.52 26.58
CA ALA A 65 -17.57 -14.67 25.48
C ALA A 65 -16.36 -14.11 24.70
N PRO A 66 -16.48 -13.91 23.37
CA PRO A 66 -15.43 -13.31 22.56
C PRO A 66 -15.15 -11.86 22.99
N VAL A 67 -14.02 -11.66 23.65
CA VAL A 67 -13.45 -10.36 24.00
C VAL A 67 -12.14 -10.17 23.26
N ALA A 68 -11.88 -8.94 22.81
CA ALA A 68 -10.64 -8.59 22.12
C ALA A 68 -10.06 -7.27 22.65
N ALA A 69 -8.75 -7.16 22.62
CA ALA A 69 -8.05 -5.90 22.86
C ALA A 69 -7.41 -5.40 21.56
N GLY A 70 -7.30 -4.08 21.42
CA GLY A 70 -6.58 -3.45 20.30
C GLY A 70 -5.05 -3.51 20.42
N SER A 71 -4.51 -4.02 21.54
CA SER A 71 -3.06 -4.19 21.72
C SER A 71 -2.73 -5.47 22.51
N LEU A 72 -1.54 -6.03 22.24
CA LEU A 72 -1.04 -7.20 22.95
C LEU A 72 -0.87 -6.91 24.45
N ALA A 73 -0.37 -5.72 24.81
CA ALA A 73 -0.16 -5.33 26.21
C ALA A 73 -1.49 -5.29 26.99
N THR A 74 -2.54 -4.71 26.40
CA THR A 74 -3.88 -4.71 26.99
C THR A 74 -4.42 -6.13 27.13
N ALA A 75 -4.24 -6.98 26.11
CA ALA A 75 -4.66 -8.39 26.19
C ALA A 75 -3.95 -9.16 27.30
N LYS A 76 -2.63 -8.99 27.47
CA LYS A 76 -1.85 -9.63 28.54
C LYS A 76 -2.35 -9.25 29.92
N ALA A 77 -2.53 -7.95 30.17
CA ALA A 77 -2.99 -7.46 31.46
C ALA A 77 -4.41 -7.97 31.82
N HIS A 78 -5.33 -8.01 30.85
CA HIS A 78 -6.66 -8.58 31.07
C HIS A 78 -6.63 -10.10 31.26
N CYS A 79 -5.80 -10.83 30.50
CA CYS A 79 -5.63 -12.27 30.69
C CYS A 79 -5.05 -12.60 32.07
N GLU A 80 -4.14 -11.77 32.58
CA GLU A 80 -3.61 -11.85 33.94
C GLU A 80 -4.70 -11.67 35.00
N LEU A 81 -5.59 -10.68 34.85
CA LEU A 81 -6.75 -10.49 35.73
C LEU A 81 -7.71 -11.70 35.74
N LEU A 82 -7.85 -12.41 34.62
CA LEU A 82 -8.68 -13.61 34.52
C LEU A 82 -8.05 -14.84 35.20
N GLY A 83 -6.82 -14.73 35.73
CA GLY A 83 -6.19 -15.81 36.48
C GLY A 83 -6.05 -17.09 35.66
N SER A 84 -6.52 -18.22 36.20
CA SER A 84 -6.49 -19.53 35.54
C SER A 84 -7.52 -19.70 34.42
N SER A 85 -8.47 -18.77 34.26
CA SER A 85 -9.48 -18.83 33.20
C SER A 85 -8.97 -18.32 31.84
N CYS A 86 -7.73 -17.83 31.79
CA CYS A 86 -7.08 -17.40 30.57
C CYS A 86 -5.69 -18.03 30.46
N SER A 87 -5.54 -18.91 29.48
CA SER A 87 -4.31 -19.66 29.20
C SER A 87 -3.43 -19.00 28.15
N GLY A 88 -3.97 -18.04 27.39
CA GLY A 88 -3.18 -17.32 26.40
C GLY A 88 -3.95 -16.30 25.58
N ILE A 89 -3.30 -15.81 24.53
CA ILE A 89 -3.81 -14.78 23.62
C ILE A 89 -3.63 -15.26 22.18
N THR A 90 -4.60 -14.98 21.31
CA THR A 90 -4.48 -15.17 19.87
C THR A 90 -4.69 -13.86 19.15
N TRP A 91 -3.73 -13.49 18.30
CA TRP A 91 -3.84 -12.40 17.33
C TRP A 91 -4.54 -12.90 16.06
N GLN A 92 -5.53 -12.15 15.61
CA GLN A 92 -6.26 -12.45 14.37
C GLN A 92 -6.30 -11.19 13.47
N PRO A 93 -5.95 -11.32 12.18
CA PRO A 93 -6.12 -10.24 11.22
C PRO A 93 -7.60 -10.09 10.85
N CYS A 94 -8.23 -8.97 11.21
CA CYS A 94 -9.60 -8.68 10.77
C CYS A 94 -9.58 -7.84 9.49
N ARG A 95 -10.03 -8.45 8.38
CA ARG A 95 -9.88 -7.90 7.02
C ARG A 95 -10.67 -6.61 6.77
N TRP A 96 -11.81 -6.41 7.44
CA TRP A 96 -12.73 -5.34 7.06
C TRP A 96 -12.29 -3.93 7.45
N ASN A 97 -11.49 -3.75 8.50
CA ASN A 97 -11.08 -2.40 8.95
C ASN A 97 -9.58 -2.25 9.21
N SER A 98 -8.74 -3.20 8.79
CA SER A 98 -7.31 -3.25 9.14
C SER A 98 -7.01 -3.21 10.65
N VAL A 99 -8.01 -3.45 11.49
CA VAL A 99 -7.87 -3.43 12.95
C VAL A 99 -7.31 -4.77 13.39
N MET A 100 -6.19 -4.73 14.10
CA MET A 100 -5.55 -5.89 14.70
C MET A 100 -6.23 -6.20 16.04
N LEU A 101 -6.75 -7.42 16.20
CA LEU A 101 -7.42 -7.84 17.43
C LEU A 101 -6.65 -8.94 18.14
N TYR A 102 -6.51 -8.78 19.46
CA TYR A 102 -5.92 -9.76 20.37
C TYR A 102 -7.02 -10.35 21.25
N SER A 103 -7.41 -11.59 20.96
CA SER A 103 -8.46 -12.32 21.67
C SER A 103 -7.89 -13.12 22.85
N LEU A 104 -8.62 -13.15 23.97
CA LEU A 104 -8.23 -13.90 25.17
C LEU A 104 -8.73 -15.34 25.10
N ARG A 105 -7.87 -16.33 25.38
CA ARG A 105 -8.13 -17.74 25.10
C ARG A 105 -8.04 -18.60 26.35
N GLU A 106 -8.98 -19.54 26.47
CA GLU A 106 -9.13 -20.40 27.65
C GLU A 106 -8.22 -21.63 27.57
N GLU A 107 -8.04 -22.21 26.38
CA GLU A 107 -7.25 -23.42 26.19
C GLU A 107 -5.77 -23.09 25.95
N ALA A 108 -4.88 -23.93 26.48
CA ALA A 108 -3.42 -23.81 26.33
C ALA A 108 -2.86 -24.64 25.17
N GLU A 109 -3.67 -25.47 24.51
CA GLU A 109 -3.21 -26.34 23.42
C GLU A 109 -3.38 -25.63 22.07
N PRO A 110 -2.29 -25.22 21.40
CA PRO A 110 -2.39 -24.53 20.11
C PRO A 110 -2.86 -25.47 19.00
N LYS A 111 -3.75 -24.95 18.16
CA LYS A 111 -4.21 -25.62 16.93
C LYS A 111 -3.64 -24.92 15.70
N VAL A 112 -3.54 -25.66 14.59
CA VAL A 112 -3.09 -25.11 13.31
C VAL A 112 -4.02 -23.98 12.90
N SER A 113 -3.42 -22.83 12.61
CA SER A 113 -4.14 -21.64 12.20
C SER A 113 -4.78 -21.80 10.82
N PRO A 114 -6.09 -21.51 10.67
CA PRO A 114 -6.74 -21.45 9.37
C PRO A 114 -6.45 -20.14 8.60
N GLN A 115 -6.07 -19.05 9.28
CA GLN A 115 -6.00 -17.69 8.69
C GLN A 115 -4.65 -16.98 8.88
N GLY A 116 -3.62 -17.66 9.37
CA GLY A 116 -2.32 -17.08 9.72
C GLY A 116 -2.26 -16.43 11.12
N GLU A 117 -3.14 -16.78 12.04
CA GLU A 117 -3.13 -16.37 13.44
C GLU A 117 -1.79 -16.67 14.16
N ILE A 118 -1.49 -15.88 15.18
CA ILE A 118 -0.31 -16.01 16.04
C ILE A 118 -0.77 -16.04 17.49
N SER A 119 -0.24 -16.98 18.29
CA SER A 119 -0.63 -17.15 19.69
C SER A 119 0.51 -16.96 20.68
N TRP A 120 0.16 -16.59 21.91
CA TRP A 120 1.06 -16.53 23.07
C TRP A 120 0.44 -17.29 24.24
N LEU A 121 1.23 -18.18 24.84
CA LEU A 121 0.86 -18.93 26.05
C LEU A 121 1.23 -18.13 27.30
N LYS A 122 0.32 -18.16 28.28
CA LYS A 122 0.51 -17.58 29.61
C LYS A 122 1.12 -18.63 30.54
N LEU A 123 2.30 -18.36 31.06
CA LEU A 123 3.02 -19.25 31.97
C LEU A 123 3.12 -18.58 33.34
N CYS A 124 2.24 -18.98 34.26
CA CYS A 124 2.25 -18.52 35.64
C CYS A 124 2.63 -19.68 36.56
N GLY A 125 3.86 -19.67 37.07
CA GLY A 125 4.29 -20.60 38.10
C GLY A 125 4.06 -19.99 39.49
N ALA A 126 3.55 -20.78 40.43
CA ALA A 126 3.85 -20.54 41.84
C ALA A 126 5.38 -20.70 41.97
N VAL A 127 6.07 -19.64 42.35
CA VAL A 127 7.47 -19.74 42.78
C VAL A 127 7.45 -20.52 44.09
N GLU A 128 7.39 -21.85 44.01
CA GLU A 128 7.83 -22.68 45.12
C GLU A 128 9.32 -22.37 45.27
N SER A 129 9.68 -21.85 46.44
CA SER A 129 11.03 -21.49 46.83
C SER A 129 11.86 -22.75 47.08
N GLY A 130 12.00 -23.57 46.04
CA GLY A 130 13.03 -24.59 45.94
C GLY A 130 14.35 -23.88 45.71
N ASP A 131 15.28 -24.07 46.63
CA ASP A 131 16.69 -23.67 46.55
C ASP A 131 17.39 -24.52 45.48
N ASP A 132 16.95 -24.36 44.23
CA ASP A 132 17.51 -25.01 43.06
C ASP A 132 18.55 -24.05 42.50
N GLY A 133 19.82 -24.40 42.68
CA GLY A 133 20.97 -23.59 42.31
C GLY A 133 20.76 -22.89 40.97
N TRP A 134 20.70 -21.55 41.03
CA TRP A 134 20.69 -20.67 39.87
C TRP A 134 21.85 -21.07 38.95
N GLN A 135 21.54 -21.85 37.91
CA GLN A 135 22.37 -21.85 36.72
C GLN A 135 22.20 -20.47 36.11
N GLU A 136 23.31 -19.74 35.98
CA GLU A 136 23.31 -18.50 35.22
C GLU A 136 22.58 -18.76 33.90
N PRO A 137 21.65 -17.87 33.49
CA PRO A 137 21.00 -18.00 32.20
C PRO A 137 22.10 -18.23 31.16
N PRO A 138 21.91 -19.16 30.20
CA PRO A 138 22.91 -19.41 29.18
C PRO A 138 23.36 -18.04 28.65
N GLY A 139 24.66 -17.78 28.72
CA GLY A 139 25.23 -16.52 28.24
C GLY A 139 24.68 -16.22 26.84
N PRO A 140 24.61 -14.94 26.45
CA PRO A 140 24.05 -14.55 25.15
C PRO A 140 24.56 -15.49 24.07
N PRO A 141 23.66 -15.98 23.18
CA PRO A 141 23.97 -17.01 22.21
C PRO A 141 25.31 -16.73 21.54
N GLY A 142 26.19 -17.74 21.52
CA GLY A 142 27.55 -17.59 21.01
C GLY A 142 27.57 -16.97 19.61
N VAL A 143 28.58 -16.15 19.35
CA VAL A 143 28.77 -15.33 18.14
C VAL A 143 28.52 -16.09 16.82
N GLU A 144 28.79 -17.40 16.77
CA GLU A 144 28.54 -18.26 15.59
C GLU A 144 27.04 -18.38 15.22
N GLN A 145 26.13 -18.25 16.18
CA GLN A 145 24.68 -18.41 15.95
C GLN A 145 24.06 -17.22 15.18
N CYS A 146 24.66 -16.02 15.30
CA CYS A 146 24.20 -14.83 14.58
C CYS A 146 24.43 -14.95 13.07
N ALA A 147 25.60 -15.47 12.66
CA ALA A 147 25.93 -15.66 11.26
C ALA A 147 25.00 -16.68 10.59
N GLU A 148 24.74 -17.83 11.22
CA GLU A 148 23.89 -18.87 10.64
C GLU A 148 22.41 -18.49 10.63
N GLY A 149 21.90 -17.90 11.73
CA GLY A 149 20.49 -17.53 11.86
C GLY A 149 20.03 -16.41 10.92
N PHE A 150 20.95 -15.50 10.54
CA PHE A 150 20.62 -14.34 9.69
C PHE A 150 21.40 -14.29 8.37
N GLN A 151 22.02 -15.39 7.97
CA GLN A 151 22.78 -15.50 6.72
C GLN A 151 21.95 -15.09 5.49
N ALA A 152 20.67 -15.48 5.45
CA ALA A 152 19.77 -15.13 4.36
C ALA A 152 19.51 -13.62 4.25
N LEU A 153 19.41 -12.91 5.38
CA LEU A 153 19.29 -11.45 5.39
C LEU A 153 20.56 -10.80 4.85
N ARG A 154 21.72 -11.27 5.32
CA ARG A 154 23.03 -10.73 4.91
C ARG A 154 23.25 -10.85 3.41
N VAL A 155 23.05 -12.04 2.84
CA VAL A 155 23.22 -12.29 1.41
C VAL A 155 22.23 -11.47 0.59
N ALA A 156 20.95 -11.44 0.99
CA ALA A 156 19.95 -10.65 0.27
C ALA A 156 20.23 -9.13 0.33
N ALA A 157 20.80 -8.63 1.44
CA ALA A 157 21.22 -7.23 1.54
C ALA A 157 22.44 -6.93 0.68
N GLU A 158 23.42 -7.84 0.60
CA GLU A 158 24.58 -7.73 -0.31
C GLU A 158 24.11 -7.65 -1.77
N GLU A 159 23.25 -8.59 -2.19
CA GLU A 159 22.65 -8.59 -3.53
C GLU A 159 21.93 -7.28 -3.83
N PHE A 160 21.12 -6.78 -2.89
CA PHE A 160 20.41 -5.51 -3.04
C PHE A 160 21.36 -4.32 -3.20
N TYR A 161 22.43 -4.24 -2.40
CA TYR A 161 23.37 -3.13 -2.53
C TYR A 161 24.22 -3.18 -3.79
N ASP A 162 24.45 -4.37 -4.35
CA ASP A 162 25.22 -4.55 -5.58
C ASP A 162 24.39 -4.32 -6.85
N SER A 163 23.12 -4.75 -6.83
CA SER A 163 22.23 -4.68 -8.00
C SER A 163 21.26 -3.51 -7.97
N GLY A 164 20.93 -3.00 -6.78
CA GLY A 164 19.80 -2.09 -6.57
C GLY A 164 18.42 -2.78 -6.63
N VAL A 165 18.36 -4.10 -6.77
CA VAL A 165 17.14 -4.89 -6.99
C VAL A 165 16.73 -5.62 -5.73
N VAL A 166 15.46 -5.53 -5.35
CA VAL A 166 14.93 -6.15 -4.13
C VAL A 166 14.54 -7.60 -4.38
N ASN A 167 15.19 -8.50 -3.63
CA ASN A 167 14.83 -9.90 -3.55
C ASN A 167 13.71 -10.10 -2.51
N VAL A 168 12.74 -10.99 -2.78
CA VAL A 168 11.68 -11.35 -1.81
C VAL A 168 12.26 -11.83 -0.47
N ASN A 169 13.42 -12.50 -0.49
CA ASN A 169 14.12 -12.93 0.71
C ASN A 169 14.56 -11.74 1.57
N LEU A 170 14.94 -10.61 0.97
CA LEU A 170 15.28 -9.40 1.72
C LEU A 170 14.08 -8.93 2.54
N LEU A 171 12.91 -8.79 1.89
CA LEU A 171 11.68 -8.32 2.52
C LEU A 171 11.20 -9.26 3.63
N ILE A 172 11.23 -10.57 3.40
CA ILE A 172 10.83 -11.58 4.40
C ILE A 172 11.74 -11.50 5.62
N ASN A 173 13.06 -11.52 5.42
CA ASN A 173 14.02 -11.55 6.52
C ASN A 173 14.06 -10.21 7.28
N MET A 174 13.99 -9.08 6.58
CA MET A 174 13.83 -7.76 7.19
C MET A 174 12.55 -7.71 8.04
N GLY A 175 11.43 -8.20 7.50
CA GLY A 175 10.15 -8.28 8.20
C GLY A 175 10.19 -9.17 9.44
N ASN A 176 10.94 -10.27 9.43
CA ASN A 176 11.13 -11.13 10.61
C ASN A 176 11.83 -10.38 11.74
N VAL A 177 12.90 -9.64 11.43
CA VAL A 177 13.62 -8.82 12.43
C VAL A 177 12.71 -7.72 12.96
N LEU A 178 11.99 -7.00 12.08
CA LEU A 178 11.05 -5.95 12.50
C LEU A 178 9.94 -6.49 13.42
N ARG A 179 9.35 -7.64 13.08
CA ARG A 179 8.32 -8.28 13.92
C ARG A 179 8.88 -8.69 15.28
N ALA A 180 10.08 -9.28 15.32
CA ALA A 180 10.74 -9.63 16.57
C ALA A 180 11.05 -8.38 17.42
N ALA A 181 11.35 -7.23 16.80
CA ALA A 181 11.64 -5.99 17.52
C ALA A 181 10.38 -5.49 18.20
N ALA A 182 9.26 -5.53 17.47
CA ALA A 182 7.96 -5.13 17.96
C ALA A 182 7.43 -6.06 19.07
N SER A 183 7.70 -7.37 19.01
CA SER A 183 7.17 -8.35 19.96
C SER A 183 8.03 -8.58 21.21
N SER A 184 9.35 -8.41 21.12
CA SER A 184 10.31 -8.82 22.16
C SER A 184 10.88 -7.68 23.01
N GLY A 185 10.19 -6.52 23.07
CA GLY A 185 10.62 -5.40 23.93
C GLY A 185 11.62 -4.45 23.27
N GLY A 186 11.70 -4.43 21.94
CA GLY A 186 12.45 -3.42 21.18
C GLY A 186 13.75 -3.92 20.55
N TRP A 187 14.45 -3.00 19.90
CA TRP A 187 15.65 -3.30 19.10
C TRP A 187 16.82 -3.87 19.91
N HIS A 188 17.01 -3.42 21.15
CA HIS A 188 18.08 -3.91 22.03
C HIS A 188 17.96 -5.40 22.33
N HIS A 189 16.72 -5.92 22.44
CA HIS A 189 16.51 -7.33 22.72
C HIS A 189 17.01 -8.20 21.56
N ILE A 190 16.72 -7.84 20.31
CA ILE A 190 17.26 -8.59 19.16
C ILE A 190 18.75 -8.34 19.01
N ALA A 191 19.22 -7.12 19.30
CA ALA A 191 20.63 -6.80 19.22
C ALA A 191 21.46 -7.71 20.14
N ALA A 192 20.92 -8.10 21.31
CA ALA A 192 21.55 -9.08 22.19
C ALA A 192 21.77 -10.47 21.54
N HIS A 193 21.04 -10.80 20.47
CA HIS A 193 21.18 -12.04 19.71
C HIS A 193 22.07 -11.85 18.47
N CYS A 194 21.89 -10.77 17.72
CA CYS A 194 22.65 -10.53 16.48
C CYS A 194 22.67 -9.04 16.10
N VAL A 195 23.61 -8.29 16.68
CA VAL A 195 23.76 -6.84 16.44
C VAL A 195 23.89 -6.47 14.95
N PRO A 196 24.72 -7.14 14.14
CA PRO A 196 24.85 -6.78 12.72
C PRO A 196 23.54 -6.92 11.93
N ALA A 197 22.72 -7.93 12.22
CA ALA A 197 21.41 -8.11 11.58
C ALA A 197 20.44 -6.97 11.92
N VAL A 198 20.45 -6.51 13.17
CA VAL A 198 19.65 -5.36 13.61
C VAL A 198 20.11 -4.08 12.92
N LEU A 199 21.41 -3.79 12.95
CA LEU A 199 21.97 -2.62 12.28
C LEU A 199 21.66 -2.64 10.78
N GLN A 200 21.75 -3.80 10.13
CA GLN A 200 21.43 -3.96 8.72
C GLN A 200 19.94 -3.72 8.44
N THR A 201 19.05 -4.24 9.30
CA THR A 201 17.61 -4.01 9.21
C THR A 201 17.26 -2.54 9.40
N LEU A 202 17.90 -1.87 10.36
CA LEU A 202 17.74 -0.43 10.58
C LEU A 202 18.19 0.39 9.37
N LEU A 203 19.29 0.05 8.70
CA LEU A 203 19.73 0.73 7.48
C LEU A 203 18.73 0.57 6.32
N LEU A 204 18.18 -0.63 6.14
CA LEU A 204 17.15 -0.88 5.12
C LEU A 204 15.86 -0.11 5.46
N ARG A 205 15.44 -0.15 6.73
CA ARG A 205 14.25 0.59 7.20
C ARG A 205 14.44 2.10 7.10
N LEU A 206 15.64 2.60 7.38
CA LEU A 206 16.02 4.00 7.16
C LEU A 206 15.86 4.37 5.69
N GLU A 207 16.31 3.53 4.76
CA GLU A 207 16.16 3.78 3.32
C GLU A 207 14.69 3.79 2.90
N GLU A 208 13.90 2.83 3.41
CA GLU A 208 12.45 2.76 3.17
C GLU A 208 11.75 4.04 3.63
N ARG A 209 12.06 4.51 4.85
CA ARG A 209 11.41 5.66 5.47
C ARG A 209 11.97 7.01 5.08
N PHE A 210 13.14 7.02 4.43
CA PHE A 210 13.84 8.23 4.02
C PHE A 210 12.98 9.20 3.22
N PHE A 211 12.08 8.67 2.37
CA PHE A 211 11.25 9.47 1.48
C PHE A 211 9.87 9.81 2.07
N ILE A 212 9.50 9.23 3.21
CA ILE A 212 8.10 9.19 3.67
C ILE A 212 7.92 9.97 4.97
N ASP A 213 8.77 9.70 5.96
CA ASP A 213 8.59 10.21 7.32
C ASP A 213 9.95 10.59 7.92
N HIS A 214 10.24 11.89 7.93
CA HIS A 214 11.48 12.43 8.49
C HIS A 214 11.58 12.21 10.01
N THR A 215 10.45 12.14 10.73
CA THR A 215 10.43 11.93 12.18
C THR A 215 10.79 10.48 12.49
N GLU A 216 10.14 9.50 11.82
CA GLU A 216 10.49 8.08 11.94
C GLU A 216 11.95 7.85 11.49
N GLN A 217 12.37 8.48 10.39
CA GLN A 217 13.75 8.40 9.91
C GLN A 217 14.76 8.89 10.96
N SER A 218 14.49 10.02 11.62
CA SER A 218 15.38 10.56 12.67
C SER A 218 15.45 9.62 13.88
N SER A 219 14.31 9.08 14.32
CA SER A 219 14.23 8.11 15.41
C SER A 219 14.98 6.80 15.10
N LEU A 220 14.85 6.30 13.87
CA LEU A 220 15.58 5.11 13.40
C LEU A 220 17.09 5.34 13.34
N GLU A 221 17.52 6.56 13.00
CA GLU A 221 18.94 6.93 12.95
C GLU A 221 19.53 7.04 14.37
N GLU A 222 18.81 7.68 15.29
CA GLU A 222 19.18 7.71 16.71
C GLU A 222 19.31 6.29 17.26
N THR A 223 18.33 5.42 16.97
CA THR A 223 18.36 4.00 17.36
C THR A 223 19.56 3.26 16.76
N TYR A 224 19.87 3.51 15.49
CA TYR A 224 21.04 2.92 14.82
C TYR A 224 22.34 3.31 15.52
N PHE A 225 22.52 4.60 15.82
CA PHE A 225 23.72 5.09 16.49
C PHE A 225 23.82 4.62 17.94
N ASP A 226 22.72 4.57 18.67
CA ASP A 226 22.70 4.08 20.04
C ASP A 226 23.16 2.61 20.12
N ILE A 227 22.59 1.74 19.28
CA ILE A 227 23.01 0.33 19.20
C ILE A 227 24.47 0.21 18.77
N LEU A 228 24.93 1.00 17.80
CA LEU A 228 26.31 1.02 17.35
C LEU A 228 27.27 1.49 18.47
N HIS A 229 26.90 2.51 19.23
CA HIS A 229 27.71 3.01 20.35
C HIS A 229 27.76 2.00 21.50
N HIS A 230 26.63 1.40 21.84
CA HIS A 230 26.57 0.33 22.82
C HIS A 230 27.50 -0.84 22.44
N LEU A 231 27.45 -1.25 21.17
CA LEU A 231 28.32 -2.29 20.61
C LEU A 231 29.81 -1.97 20.77
N LEU A 232 30.20 -0.72 20.52
CA LEU A 232 31.60 -0.28 20.66
C LEU A 232 32.06 -0.18 22.13
N SER A 233 31.12 -0.08 23.08
CA SER A 233 31.42 0.09 24.51
C SER A 233 31.69 -1.21 25.28
N ILE A 234 31.25 -2.37 24.79
CA ILE A 234 31.26 -3.65 25.54
C ILE A 234 32.64 -4.37 25.53
N GLY A 235 33.70 -3.75 25.02
CA GLY A 235 35.07 -4.09 25.45
C GLY A 235 35.77 -5.28 24.79
N ASP A 236 35.10 -6.13 24.00
CA ASP A 236 35.77 -7.10 23.11
C ASP A 236 35.67 -6.69 21.63
N SER A 237 36.17 -5.48 21.38
CA SER A 237 36.03 -4.77 20.09
C SER A 237 36.50 -5.59 18.88
N HIS A 238 37.44 -6.52 19.03
CA HIS A 238 37.99 -7.28 17.92
C HIS A 238 36.99 -8.27 17.30
N VAL A 239 36.27 -9.03 18.12
CA VAL A 239 35.30 -10.03 17.63
C VAL A 239 34.11 -9.34 16.97
N VAL A 240 33.60 -8.30 17.63
CA VAL A 240 32.50 -7.49 17.16
C VAL A 240 32.81 -6.75 15.85
N VAL A 241 34.01 -6.17 15.74
CA VAL A 241 34.46 -5.51 14.50
C VAL A 241 34.64 -6.52 13.38
N ALA A 242 35.18 -7.71 13.66
CA ALA A 242 35.34 -8.76 12.65
C ALA A 242 33.98 -9.25 12.11
N GLU A 243 32.98 -9.41 12.97
CA GLU A 243 31.64 -9.82 12.55
C GLU A 243 30.91 -8.72 11.79
N THR A 244 30.90 -7.49 12.30
CA THR A 244 30.28 -6.36 11.58
C THR A 244 30.93 -6.12 10.21
N ALA A 245 32.22 -6.42 10.05
CA ALA A 245 32.92 -6.33 8.76
C ALA A 245 32.46 -7.38 7.73
N ARG A 246 31.82 -8.48 8.16
CA ARG A 246 31.22 -9.47 7.25
C ARG A 246 29.87 -9.04 6.68
N TRP A 247 29.26 -8.00 7.25
CA TRP A 247 27.97 -7.48 6.82
C TRP A 247 28.13 -6.25 5.93
N PRO A 248 27.22 -6.00 4.99
CA PRO A 248 27.32 -4.85 4.08
C PRO A 248 26.90 -3.51 4.74
N LEU A 249 27.08 -3.36 6.05
CA LEU A 249 26.68 -2.18 6.82
C LEU A 249 27.26 -0.89 6.25
N ARG A 250 28.53 -0.91 5.84
CA ARG A 250 29.19 0.25 5.21
C ARG A 250 28.52 0.64 3.88
N ARG A 251 28.09 -0.34 3.08
CA ARG A 251 27.38 -0.08 1.82
C ARG A 251 26.01 0.54 2.11
N GLY A 252 25.26 -0.01 3.05
CA GLY A 252 23.98 0.55 3.50
C GLY A 252 24.11 1.98 4.03
N TRP A 253 25.07 2.24 4.91
CA TRP A 253 25.32 3.60 5.40
C TRP A 253 25.72 4.58 4.30
N ASN A 254 26.64 4.18 3.41
CA ASN A 254 27.03 5.00 2.27
C ASN A 254 25.84 5.35 1.35
N ARG A 255 24.90 4.41 1.20
CA ARG A 255 23.67 4.62 0.44
C ARG A 255 22.76 5.66 1.08
N ILE A 256 22.49 5.56 2.40
CA ILE A 256 21.74 6.59 3.16
C ILE A 256 22.42 7.96 3.03
N GLN A 257 23.74 8.03 3.19
CA GLN A 257 24.50 9.27 3.03
C GLN A 257 24.43 9.82 1.59
N GLY A 258 24.43 8.94 0.58
CA GLY A 258 24.23 9.31 -0.81
C GLY A 258 22.84 9.85 -1.11
N LEU A 259 21.80 9.30 -0.47
CA LEU A 259 20.44 9.81 -0.53
C LEU A 259 20.34 11.21 0.10
N ARG A 260 20.91 11.41 1.29
CA ARG A 260 20.98 12.74 1.94
C ARG A 260 21.66 13.78 1.08
N ARG A 261 22.83 13.49 0.50
CA ARG A 261 23.52 14.47 -0.35
C ARG A 261 22.69 14.86 -1.58
N ARG A 262 21.94 13.92 -2.15
CA ARG A 262 21.05 14.18 -3.30
C ARG A 262 19.88 15.09 -2.92
N LEU A 263 19.29 14.90 -1.73
CA LEU A 263 18.14 15.69 -1.29
C LEU A 263 18.51 16.99 -0.56
N GLN A 264 19.73 17.10 -0.01
CA GLN A 264 20.26 18.34 0.57
C GLN A 264 20.67 19.37 -0.47
N SER A 265 20.74 18.98 -1.76
CA SER A 265 20.82 19.98 -2.83
C SER A 265 19.55 20.82 -2.71
N PRO A 266 19.65 22.12 -2.37
CA PRO A 266 18.47 22.94 -2.11
C PRO A 266 17.55 22.78 -3.31
N VAL A 267 16.37 22.21 -3.07
CA VAL A 267 15.27 22.34 -4.02
C VAL A 267 15.03 23.85 -4.02
N GLU A 268 15.62 24.54 -5.01
CA GLU A 268 15.68 26.02 -5.09
C GLU A 268 14.28 26.67 -5.13
N THR A 269 13.22 25.86 -5.18
CA THR A 269 11.85 26.29 -5.19
C THR A 269 11.23 26.06 -3.81
N GLY A 270 11.16 27.12 -2.99
CA GLY A 270 10.32 27.19 -1.79
C GLY A 270 8.80 27.09 -2.07
N GLU A 271 8.42 26.72 -3.29
CA GLU A 271 7.07 26.28 -3.61
C GLU A 271 6.99 24.79 -3.26
N GLY A 272 6.18 24.46 -2.24
CA GLY A 272 5.88 23.07 -1.92
C GLY A 272 5.44 22.32 -3.17
N GLN A 273 5.82 21.05 -3.28
CA GLN A 273 5.55 20.25 -4.47
C GLN A 273 4.04 20.09 -4.63
N SER A 274 3.49 20.73 -5.64
CA SER A 274 2.08 20.59 -5.97
C SER A 274 1.82 19.19 -6.51
N VAL A 275 0.62 18.68 -6.22
CA VAL A 275 0.16 17.36 -6.66
C VAL A 275 -1.21 17.49 -7.31
N ASP A 276 -1.34 16.91 -8.50
CA ASP A 276 -2.61 16.72 -9.20
C ASP A 276 -3.09 15.28 -9.04
N PHE A 277 -4.35 15.09 -8.64
CA PHE A 277 -5.06 13.83 -8.79
C PHE A 277 -5.99 13.90 -9.99
N VAL A 278 -5.75 13.12 -11.02
CA VAL A 278 -6.61 12.98 -12.20
C VAL A 278 -7.32 11.63 -12.09
N LEU A 279 -8.59 11.70 -11.70
CA LEU A 279 -9.40 10.55 -11.34
C LEU A 279 -10.38 10.23 -12.46
N CYS A 280 -10.39 9.00 -12.93
CA CYS A 280 -11.41 8.54 -13.85
C CYS A 280 -12.57 7.90 -13.11
N PHE A 281 -13.78 8.46 -13.23
CA PHE A 281 -14.93 8.13 -12.38
C PHE A 281 -16.21 7.95 -13.20
N CYS A 282 -17.06 6.98 -12.83
CA CYS A 282 -18.37 6.79 -13.39
C CYS A 282 -19.43 6.75 -12.28
N SER A 283 -20.34 7.70 -12.29
CA SER A 283 -21.44 7.78 -11.31
C SER A 283 -22.54 6.73 -11.48
N VAL A 284 -22.43 5.86 -12.49
CA VAL A 284 -23.45 4.86 -12.83
C VAL A 284 -23.09 3.52 -12.24
N ALA A 285 -23.98 2.98 -11.42
CA ALA A 285 -23.94 1.59 -10.98
C ALA A 285 -23.92 0.66 -12.20
N ARG A 286 -22.80 0.01 -12.47
CA ARG A 286 -22.67 -0.93 -13.59
C ARG A 286 -23.03 -2.31 -13.11
N SER A 287 -24.04 -2.95 -13.70
CA SER A 287 -24.17 -4.40 -13.60
C SER A 287 -23.34 -5.03 -14.72
N PRO A 288 -22.28 -5.82 -14.42
CA PRO A 288 -21.45 -6.47 -15.44
C PRO A 288 -22.20 -7.49 -16.31
N GLY A 289 -23.48 -7.74 -16.03
CA GLY A 289 -24.32 -8.74 -16.66
C GLY A 289 -25.21 -9.43 -15.62
N GLY A 290 -26.18 -10.22 -16.10
CA GLY A 290 -27.06 -10.97 -15.22
C GLY A 290 -26.27 -11.91 -14.29
N GLY A 291 -26.31 -11.64 -12.98
CA GLY A 291 -25.65 -12.45 -11.95
C GLY A 291 -24.48 -11.78 -11.23
N TYR A 292 -24.00 -10.62 -11.70
CA TYR A 292 -22.98 -9.84 -11.00
C TYR A 292 -23.60 -8.64 -10.27
N PRO A 293 -23.17 -8.34 -9.03
CA PRO A 293 -23.64 -7.16 -8.30
C PRO A 293 -23.31 -5.90 -9.09
N ALA A 294 -24.17 -4.88 -8.95
CA ALA A 294 -23.86 -3.58 -9.50
C ALA A 294 -22.63 -3.01 -8.77
N VAL A 295 -21.64 -2.53 -9.53
CA VAL A 295 -20.46 -1.86 -9.02
C VAL A 295 -20.66 -0.36 -9.21
N GLU A 296 -20.66 0.37 -8.10
CA GLU A 296 -20.59 1.83 -8.09
C GLU A 296 -19.13 2.23 -7.88
N ASP A 297 -18.62 3.11 -8.74
CA ASP A 297 -17.31 3.69 -8.51
C ASP A 297 -17.43 4.57 -7.25
N GLU A 298 -16.55 4.39 -6.27
CA GLU A 298 -16.54 5.19 -5.04
C GLU A 298 -15.21 5.95 -4.88
N LEU A 299 -15.27 7.19 -4.38
CA LEU A 299 -14.09 8.02 -4.10
C LEU A 299 -13.89 8.27 -2.60
N GLY A 300 -14.59 7.53 -1.73
CA GLY A 300 -14.46 7.65 -0.27
C GLY A 300 -13.02 7.38 0.20
N TRP A 301 -12.36 6.39 -0.40
CA TRP A 301 -10.95 6.06 -0.13
C TRP A 301 -10.00 7.23 -0.37
N LEU A 302 -10.32 8.15 -1.30
CA LEU A 302 -9.46 9.30 -1.57
C LEU A 302 -9.56 10.31 -0.43
N ALA A 303 -10.75 10.53 0.13
CA ALA A 303 -10.90 11.35 1.32
C ALA A 303 -10.11 10.76 2.50
N GLU A 304 -10.15 9.43 2.67
CA GLU A 304 -9.36 8.73 3.69
C GLU A 304 -7.85 8.88 3.48
N LEU A 305 -7.38 8.73 2.23
CA LEU A 305 -5.98 8.92 1.84
C LEU A 305 -5.49 10.36 2.13
N LEU A 306 -6.34 11.35 1.92
CA LEU A 306 -5.99 12.77 2.04
C LEU A 306 -6.28 13.37 3.43
N ALA A 307 -7.05 12.68 4.28
CA ALA A 307 -7.41 13.16 5.60
C ALA A 307 -6.20 13.36 6.54
N PRO A 308 -5.20 12.47 6.57
CA PRO A 308 -3.97 12.73 7.30
C PRO A 308 -3.32 14.01 6.80
N GLU A 309 -3.09 14.95 7.73
CA GLU A 309 -2.42 16.21 7.45
C GLU A 309 -3.11 17.09 6.38
N ALA A 310 -4.43 16.97 6.24
CA ALA A 310 -5.21 17.72 5.25
C ALA A 310 -4.89 19.22 5.27
N ASP A 311 -4.78 19.83 6.46
CA ASP A 311 -4.47 21.26 6.63
C ASP A 311 -3.09 21.64 6.07
N LEU A 312 -2.11 20.75 6.14
CA LEU A 312 -0.74 21.01 5.66
C LEU A 312 -0.68 20.97 4.13
N HIS A 313 -1.43 20.06 3.50
CA HIS A 313 -1.27 19.76 2.07
C HIS A 313 -2.42 20.25 1.18
N ARG A 314 -3.49 20.80 1.76
CA ARG A 314 -4.64 21.31 1.01
C ARG A 314 -4.22 22.30 -0.08
N ASN A 315 -3.32 23.23 0.26
CA ASN A 315 -2.85 24.28 -0.64
C ASN A 315 -1.93 23.80 -1.76
N SER A 316 -1.40 22.58 -1.68
CA SER A 316 -0.57 21.97 -2.72
C SER A 316 -1.32 20.89 -3.51
N THR A 317 -2.54 20.51 -3.11
CA THR A 317 -3.29 19.42 -3.73
C THR A 317 -4.44 19.93 -4.61
N ARG A 318 -4.50 19.47 -5.86
CA ARG A 318 -5.61 19.71 -6.79
C ARG A 318 -6.20 18.38 -7.24
N ILE A 319 -7.52 18.33 -7.36
CA ILE A 319 -8.26 17.13 -7.74
C ILE A 319 -9.10 17.41 -8.97
N TYR A 320 -8.93 16.58 -9.99
CA TYR A 320 -9.63 16.62 -11.26
C TYR A 320 -10.37 15.30 -11.45
N VAL A 321 -11.67 15.27 -11.16
CA VAL A 321 -12.54 14.14 -11.43
C VAL A 321 -13.05 14.22 -12.86
N LYS A 322 -12.78 13.19 -13.64
CA LYS A 322 -13.23 13.03 -15.03
C LYS A 322 -14.38 12.04 -15.05
N GLU A 323 -15.59 12.56 -15.13
CA GLU A 323 -16.82 11.78 -15.26
C GLU A 323 -16.89 11.24 -16.68
N LYS A 324 -16.92 9.91 -16.81
CA LYS A 324 -16.80 9.19 -18.08
C LYS A 324 -18.04 8.37 -18.46
N CYS A 325 -19.16 8.55 -17.77
CA CYS A 325 -20.41 7.88 -18.07
C CYS A 325 -21.42 8.76 -18.83
N GLY A 326 -21.03 10.00 -19.14
CA GLY A 326 -21.73 10.85 -20.10
C GLY A 326 -23.18 11.10 -19.67
N ASP A 327 -24.13 10.98 -20.60
CA ASP A 327 -25.56 11.18 -20.31
C ASP A 327 -26.15 10.15 -19.33
N ALA A 328 -25.50 9.01 -19.16
CA ALA A 328 -25.94 8.02 -18.17
C ALA A 328 -25.59 8.42 -16.73
N ALA A 329 -24.67 9.38 -16.56
CA ALA A 329 -24.23 9.84 -15.24
C ALA A 329 -25.41 10.27 -14.37
N ALA A 330 -25.34 9.93 -13.08
CA ALA A 330 -26.36 10.33 -12.13
C ALA A 330 -26.39 11.86 -12.03
N PRO A 331 -27.56 12.51 -12.27
CA PRO A 331 -27.71 13.94 -12.02
C PRO A 331 -27.36 14.23 -10.56
N GLY A 332 -26.51 15.22 -10.29
CA GLY A 332 -26.09 15.53 -8.93
C GLY A 332 -24.72 14.99 -8.50
N ALA A 333 -24.08 14.13 -9.30
CA ALA A 333 -22.79 13.54 -8.92
C ALA A 333 -21.67 14.58 -8.75
N GLU A 334 -21.70 15.64 -9.56
CA GLU A 334 -20.76 16.76 -9.44
C GLU A 334 -21.00 17.57 -8.16
N GLU A 335 -22.28 17.79 -7.84
CA GLU A 335 -22.74 18.51 -6.66
C GLU A 335 -22.42 17.77 -5.35
N SER A 336 -22.35 16.43 -5.36
CA SER A 336 -22.02 15.64 -4.17
C SER A 336 -20.52 15.46 -3.96
N LEU A 337 -19.74 15.24 -5.02
CA LEU A 337 -18.30 14.97 -4.93
C LEU A 337 -17.50 16.20 -4.52
N ARG A 338 -17.84 17.38 -5.08
CA ARG A 338 -17.07 18.60 -4.84
C ARG A 338 -17.04 18.97 -3.34
N PRO A 339 -18.17 19.06 -2.62
CA PRO A 339 -18.15 19.34 -1.17
C PRO A 339 -17.44 18.28 -0.34
N ALA A 340 -17.45 17.01 -0.77
CA ALA A 340 -16.79 15.92 -0.06
C ALA A 340 -15.26 16.00 -0.15
N LEU A 341 -14.72 16.46 -1.29
CA LEU A 341 -13.27 16.49 -1.54
C LEU A 341 -12.61 17.86 -1.26
N LEU A 342 -13.37 18.96 -1.30
CA LEU A 342 -12.86 20.32 -1.08
C LEU A 342 -12.19 20.56 0.30
N PRO A 343 -12.52 19.83 1.39
CA PRO A 343 -11.76 19.93 2.64
C PRO A 343 -10.28 19.54 2.48
N PHE A 344 -9.96 18.69 1.51
CA PHE A 344 -8.64 18.07 1.35
C PHE A 344 -7.80 18.66 0.20
N ALA A 345 -8.40 19.50 -0.64
CA ALA A 345 -7.76 20.11 -1.80
C ALA A 345 -8.19 21.58 -1.96
N HIS A 346 -7.33 22.42 -2.52
CA HIS A 346 -7.67 23.82 -2.81
C HIS A 346 -8.39 23.97 -4.16
N VAL A 347 -8.23 23.01 -5.07
CA VAL A 347 -9.01 22.90 -6.31
C VAL A 347 -9.65 21.52 -6.37
N VAL A 348 -10.96 21.49 -6.59
CA VAL A 348 -11.68 20.29 -7.01
C VAL A 348 -12.46 20.66 -8.27
N GLU A 349 -12.15 20.01 -9.38
CA GLU A 349 -12.84 20.17 -10.65
C GLU A 349 -13.46 18.83 -11.03
N VAL A 350 -14.77 18.81 -11.25
CA VAL A 350 -15.47 17.65 -11.79
C VAL A 350 -15.89 18.02 -13.21
N VAL A 351 -15.42 17.27 -14.19
CA VAL A 351 -15.63 17.56 -15.61
C VAL A 351 -16.14 16.30 -16.29
N ARG A 352 -17.23 16.44 -17.06
CA ARG A 352 -17.69 15.41 -17.96
C ARG A 352 -16.79 15.36 -19.18
N VAL A 353 -16.36 14.17 -19.54
CA VAL A 353 -15.58 13.93 -20.75
C VAL A 353 -16.54 13.40 -21.80
N ASP A 354 -16.81 14.23 -22.80
CA ASP A 354 -17.64 13.85 -23.94
C ASP A 354 -16.86 12.95 -24.91
N ASP A 355 -17.52 11.91 -25.38
CA ASP A 355 -17.02 10.90 -26.32
C ASP A 355 -18.21 10.44 -27.18
N GLU A 356 -18.00 10.22 -28.48
CA GLU A 356 -19.06 9.78 -29.41
C GLU A 356 -19.69 8.43 -29.02
N LEU A 357 -18.95 7.59 -28.30
CA LEU A 357 -19.40 6.26 -27.88
C LEU A 357 -19.54 6.20 -26.36
N ARG A 358 -18.42 6.36 -25.64
CA ARG A 358 -18.36 6.37 -24.17
C ARG A 358 -16.94 6.68 -23.71
N ALA A 359 -16.79 7.71 -22.90
CA ALA A 359 -15.49 8.03 -22.32
C ALA A 359 -14.94 6.86 -21.47
N ASP A 360 -13.63 6.72 -21.52
CA ASP A 360 -12.83 5.71 -20.87
C ASP A 360 -11.69 6.37 -20.09
N ASP A 361 -10.78 5.56 -19.56
CA ASP A 361 -9.71 6.09 -18.73
C ASP A 361 -8.65 6.83 -19.58
N ALA A 362 -8.50 6.42 -20.84
CA ALA A 362 -7.57 7.06 -21.75
C ALA A 362 -8.02 8.48 -22.13
N THR A 363 -9.26 8.62 -22.56
CA THR A 363 -9.90 9.90 -22.87
C THR A 363 -9.95 10.82 -21.66
N ALA A 364 -10.24 10.31 -20.45
CA ALA A 364 -10.19 11.09 -19.22
C ALA A 364 -8.80 11.73 -18.97
N TYR A 365 -7.74 10.94 -19.07
CA TYR A 365 -6.39 11.42 -18.81
C TYR A 365 -5.88 12.33 -19.93
N LEU A 366 -6.18 11.97 -21.18
CA LEU A 366 -5.86 12.81 -22.33
C LEU A 366 -6.63 14.14 -22.31
N HIS A 367 -7.87 14.18 -21.82
CA HIS A 367 -8.61 15.42 -21.62
C HIS A 367 -7.90 16.33 -20.61
N HIS A 368 -7.34 15.80 -19.52
CA HIS A 368 -6.55 16.60 -18.60
C HIS A 368 -5.29 17.16 -19.29
N LEU A 369 -4.55 16.32 -20.01
CA LEU A 369 -3.31 16.68 -20.70
C LEU A 369 -3.51 17.55 -21.95
N ALA A 370 -4.67 17.51 -22.60
CA ALA A 370 -4.99 18.35 -23.76
C ALA A 370 -5.70 19.66 -23.39
N GLY A 371 -6.20 19.75 -22.14
CA GLY A 371 -7.08 20.81 -21.67
C GLY A 371 -6.38 22.09 -21.24
N SER A 372 -7.09 22.91 -20.47
CA SER A 372 -6.59 24.17 -19.90
C SER A 372 -5.44 24.00 -18.91
N ASN A 373 -5.28 22.80 -18.35
CA ASN A 373 -4.34 22.53 -17.27
C ASN A 373 -2.94 22.18 -17.77
N TYR A 374 -2.76 21.97 -19.09
CA TYR A 374 -1.47 21.55 -19.65
C TYR A 374 -0.31 22.49 -19.32
N ASP A 375 -0.54 23.81 -19.39
CA ASP A 375 0.50 24.80 -19.12
C ASP A 375 0.77 24.97 -17.61
N ASP A 376 -0.18 24.55 -16.77
CA ASP A 376 -0.17 24.69 -15.31
C ASP A 376 -0.28 23.34 -14.60
N LEU A 377 0.39 22.30 -15.12
CA LEU A 377 0.47 21.00 -14.46
C LEU A 377 1.24 21.11 -13.14
N ALA A 378 0.80 20.36 -12.13
CA ALA A 378 1.50 20.25 -10.86
C ALA A 378 2.86 19.58 -11.02
N ALA A 379 3.72 19.67 -10.00
CA ALA A 379 5.02 19.01 -10.04
C ALA A 379 4.88 17.49 -10.22
N TRP A 380 3.84 16.90 -9.63
CA TRP A 380 3.49 15.50 -9.76
C TRP A 380 2.01 15.33 -10.12
N THR A 381 1.71 14.42 -11.05
CA THR A 381 0.34 14.07 -11.44
C THR A 381 0.09 12.58 -11.23
N PHE A 382 -0.84 12.26 -10.35
CA PHE A 382 -1.40 10.92 -10.14
C PHE A 382 -2.55 10.71 -11.12
N PHE A 383 -2.42 9.72 -11.99
CA PHE A 383 -3.51 9.24 -12.84
C PHE A 383 -4.06 7.96 -12.22
N LEU A 384 -5.30 8.03 -11.72
CA LEU A 384 -5.91 6.93 -10.99
C LEU A 384 -7.33 6.65 -11.49
N HIS A 385 -7.75 5.39 -11.45
CA HIS A 385 -9.15 4.99 -11.60
C HIS A 385 -9.83 4.99 -10.22
N ALA A 386 -11.16 5.13 -10.17
CA ALA A 386 -11.92 5.12 -8.92
C ALA A 386 -11.79 3.84 -8.08
N ASP A 387 -11.36 2.73 -8.68
CA ASP A 387 -11.07 1.45 -8.02
C ASP A 387 -9.57 1.28 -7.68
N ALA A 388 -8.80 2.37 -7.61
CA ALA A 388 -7.37 2.33 -7.29
C ALA A 388 -7.01 1.43 -6.08
N PRO A 389 -7.79 1.38 -4.97
CA PRO A 389 -7.49 0.48 -3.86
C PRO A 389 -7.48 -1.02 -4.23
N GLU A 390 -8.23 -1.42 -5.24
CA GLU A 390 -8.26 -2.80 -5.72
C GLU A 390 -7.02 -3.15 -6.55
N HIS A 391 -6.43 -2.16 -7.23
CA HIS A 391 -5.31 -2.35 -8.16
C HIS A 391 -3.96 -1.92 -7.57
N VAL A 392 -3.93 -1.09 -6.53
CA VAL A 392 -2.70 -0.65 -5.85
C VAL A 392 -2.57 -1.44 -4.55
N HIS A 393 -1.74 -2.49 -4.58
CA HIS A 393 -1.54 -3.36 -3.42
C HIS A 393 -0.08 -3.34 -2.95
N PRO A 394 0.16 -3.13 -1.63
CA PRO A 394 -0.81 -2.73 -0.62
C PRO A 394 -1.26 -1.27 -0.84
N PHE A 395 -2.46 -0.91 -0.37
CA PHE A 395 -2.96 0.48 -0.50
C PHE A 395 -2.02 1.50 0.14
N ARG A 396 -1.32 1.09 1.22
CA ARG A 396 -0.23 1.84 1.86
C ARG A 396 0.83 2.35 0.86
N LEU A 397 1.07 1.66 -0.26
CA LEU A 397 1.99 2.16 -1.28
C LEU A 397 1.55 3.52 -1.83
N LEU A 398 0.24 3.73 -2.02
CA LEU A 398 -0.29 5.01 -2.51
C LEU A 398 -0.09 6.13 -1.48
N GLU A 399 -0.30 5.84 -0.19
CA GLU A 399 -0.04 6.77 0.91
C GLU A 399 1.44 7.18 0.95
N GLU A 400 2.34 6.20 0.88
CA GLU A 400 3.79 6.44 0.96
C GLU A 400 4.32 7.19 -0.26
N VAL A 401 3.83 6.87 -1.46
CA VAL A 401 4.18 7.61 -2.69
C VAL A 401 3.65 9.04 -2.65
N LEU A 402 2.43 9.26 -2.13
CA LEU A 402 1.87 10.61 -1.97
C LEU A 402 2.68 11.44 -0.97
N ALA A 403 3.04 10.88 0.18
CA ALA A 403 3.89 11.53 1.16
C ALA A 403 5.27 11.89 0.56
N ALA A 404 5.86 10.98 -0.22
CA ALA A 404 7.13 11.22 -0.90
C ALA A 404 7.05 12.31 -1.99
N ALA A 405 5.95 12.36 -2.74
CA ALA A 405 5.71 13.40 -3.75
C ALA A 405 5.58 14.78 -3.09
N ARG A 406 4.75 14.90 -2.04
CA ARG A 406 4.47 16.17 -1.33
C ARG A 406 5.68 16.74 -0.61
N SER A 407 6.50 15.87 -0.02
CA SER A 407 7.73 16.27 0.67
C SER A 407 8.85 16.68 -0.29
N GLY A 408 8.68 16.49 -1.60
CA GLY A 408 9.73 16.74 -2.61
C GLY A 408 10.90 15.79 -2.54
N MET A 409 10.73 14.67 -1.84
CA MET A 409 11.74 13.63 -1.75
C MET A 409 11.76 12.79 -3.05
N LEU A 410 10.66 12.74 -3.81
CA LEU A 410 10.68 12.24 -5.19
C LEU A 410 11.30 13.29 -6.12
N GLN A 411 12.45 12.97 -6.70
CA GLN A 411 13.12 13.80 -7.71
C GLN A 411 12.84 13.30 -9.12
N GLU A 412 12.44 14.18 -10.04
CA GLU A 412 12.04 13.80 -11.42
C GLU A 412 13.12 12.99 -12.17
N ASP A 413 14.40 13.31 -11.96
CA ASP A 413 15.52 12.62 -12.62
C ASP A 413 15.73 11.18 -12.09
N THR A 414 15.31 10.92 -10.85
CA THR A 414 15.37 9.57 -10.25
C THR A 414 14.09 8.79 -10.52
N PHE A 415 12.96 9.49 -10.69
CA PHE A 415 11.61 8.92 -10.78
C PHE A 415 10.86 9.45 -12.00
N PRO A 416 11.26 9.05 -13.22
CA PRO A 416 10.66 9.61 -14.43
C PRO A 416 9.22 9.14 -14.67
N PHE A 417 8.88 7.94 -14.20
CA PHE A 417 7.54 7.38 -14.32
C PHE A 417 7.39 6.25 -13.29
N LEU A 418 6.27 6.19 -12.59
CA LEU A 418 6.03 5.14 -11.59
C LEU A 418 4.66 4.51 -11.78
N TYR A 419 4.64 3.23 -12.16
CA TYR A 419 3.42 2.42 -12.11
C TYR A 419 3.06 2.09 -10.66
N LEU A 420 1.81 2.34 -10.29
CA LEU A 420 1.27 2.05 -8.95
C LEU A 420 0.50 0.73 -8.93
N SER A 421 -0.07 0.32 -10.06
CA SER A 421 -0.79 -0.96 -10.19
C SER A 421 0.11 -2.15 -9.89
N HIS A 422 -0.38 -3.18 -9.20
CA HIS A 422 0.39 -4.40 -8.96
C HIS A 422 0.36 -5.39 -10.14
N ASN A 423 -0.43 -5.13 -11.18
CA ASN A 423 -0.61 -6.02 -12.33
C ASN A 423 0.47 -5.75 -13.39
N TYR A 424 1.48 -6.60 -13.47
CA TYR A 424 2.48 -6.51 -14.54
C TYR A 424 2.07 -7.36 -15.75
N LEU A 425 2.35 -6.85 -16.94
CA LEU A 425 1.91 -7.42 -18.20
C LEU A 425 3.07 -7.49 -19.20
N ASP A 426 3.41 -8.73 -19.58
CA ASP A 426 4.31 -9.04 -20.70
C ASP A 426 3.49 -9.44 -21.93
N LEU A 427 3.51 -8.61 -22.96
CA LEU A 427 2.71 -8.83 -24.14
C LEU A 427 3.20 -9.93 -25.05
N GLY A 428 4.48 -10.27 -25.01
CA GLY A 428 4.99 -11.43 -25.72
C GLY A 428 4.32 -12.72 -25.25
N THR A 429 3.89 -12.75 -23.98
CA THR A 429 3.31 -13.94 -23.35
C THR A 429 1.79 -13.90 -23.13
N SER A 430 1.17 -12.71 -23.10
CA SER A 430 -0.27 -12.61 -22.91
C SER A 430 -1.03 -13.19 -24.12
N LEU A 431 -1.96 -14.11 -23.89
CA LEU A 431 -2.77 -14.71 -24.99
C LEU A 431 -4.08 -13.96 -25.25
N HIS A 432 -4.56 -13.15 -24.29
CA HIS A 432 -5.99 -12.86 -24.18
C HIS A 432 -6.41 -11.44 -24.51
N THR A 433 -5.51 -10.47 -24.58
CA THR A 433 -5.92 -9.07 -24.69
C THR A 433 -5.50 -8.40 -25.98
N TRP A 434 -4.27 -8.57 -26.48
CA TRP A 434 -3.78 -7.71 -27.57
C TRP A 434 -3.29 -8.51 -28.76
N ASP A 435 -4.00 -8.38 -29.88
CA ASP A 435 -3.64 -9.10 -31.08
C ASP A 435 -2.59 -8.34 -31.91
N ASN A 436 -2.00 -9.08 -32.85
CA ASN A 436 -1.01 -8.56 -33.82
C ASN A 436 -1.61 -7.55 -34.82
N PHE A 437 -2.86 -7.15 -34.64
CA PHE A 437 -3.58 -6.27 -35.55
C PHE A 437 -3.82 -4.89 -34.93
N ALA A 438 -4.55 -4.82 -33.82
CA ALA A 438 -5.00 -3.57 -33.21
C ALA A 438 -3.84 -2.78 -32.61
N SER A 439 -2.93 -3.45 -31.89
CA SER A 439 -1.81 -2.78 -31.23
C SER A 439 -0.87 -2.05 -32.23
N PRO A 440 -0.41 -2.67 -33.33
CA PRO A 440 0.37 -1.95 -34.34
C PRO A 440 -0.36 -0.78 -34.98
N ARG A 441 -1.66 -0.91 -35.24
CA ARG A 441 -2.47 0.20 -35.80
C ARG A 441 -2.57 1.36 -34.83
N LEU A 442 -2.92 1.07 -33.58
CA LEU A 442 -3.00 2.05 -32.51
C LEU A 442 -1.69 2.82 -32.37
N TRP A 443 -0.56 2.12 -32.34
CA TRP A 443 0.76 2.74 -32.29
C TRP A 443 1.01 3.69 -33.46
N ARG A 444 0.82 3.23 -34.70
CA ARG A 444 1.05 4.05 -35.89
C ARG A 444 0.17 5.29 -35.90
N ARG A 445 -1.07 5.14 -35.43
CA ARG A 445 -2.04 6.23 -35.40
C ARG A 445 -1.68 7.30 -34.37
N ILE A 446 -1.32 6.90 -33.15
CA ILE A 446 -1.06 7.81 -32.05
C ILE A 446 0.35 8.43 -32.14
N PHE A 447 1.36 7.64 -32.49
CA PHE A 447 2.74 8.11 -32.57
C PHE A 447 3.15 8.60 -33.97
N GLY A 448 2.26 8.48 -34.97
CA GLY A 448 2.57 8.86 -36.36
C GLY A 448 3.69 8.03 -36.99
N SER A 449 4.03 6.88 -36.40
CA SER A 449 5.11 6.02 -36.89
C SER A 449 4.65 5.14 -38.05
N THR A 450 5.55 4.80 -38.97
CA THR A 450 5.30 3.77 -40.01
C THR A 450 5.55 2.36 -39.47
N LEU A 451 6.41 2.24 -38.46
CA LEU A 451 6.78 0.98 -37.82
C LEU A 451 6.25 0.97 -36.39
N ALA A 452 5.47 -0.06 -36.06
CA ALA A 452 5.12 -0.37 -34.68
C ALA A 452 6.17 -1.31 -34.11
N PRO A 453 6.53 -1.16 -32.82
CA PRO A 453 7.38 -2.13 -32.16
C PRO A 453 6.69 -3.50 -32.17
N PRO A 454 7.48 -4.58 -32.21
CA PRO A 454 6.92 -5.91 -32.08
C PRO A 454 6.33 -6.08 -30.68
N ARG A 455 5.28 -6.91 -30.57
CA ARG A 455 4.49 -7.05 -29.35
C ARG A 455 5.36 -7.47 -28.15
N GLU A 456 6.26 -8.40 -28.37
CA GLU A 456 7.19 -8.94 -27.38
C GLU A 456 8.21 -7.93 -26.85
N ALA A 457 8.41 -6.78 -27.52
CA ALA A 457 9.27 -5.72 -27.02
C ALA A 457 8.60 -4.86 -25.95
N VAL A 458 7.29 -5.03 -25.74
CA VAL A 458 6.51 -4.13 -24.89
C VAL A 458 6.13 -4.85 -23.61
N LYS A 459 6.59 -4.30 -22.50
CA LYS A 459 6.33 -4.79 -21.15
C LYS A 459 5.98 -3.61 -20.27
N GLY A 460 4.95 -3.76 -19.46
CA GLY A 460 4.46 -2.67 -18.64
C GLY A 460 3.43 -3.18 -17.65
N TYR A 461 2.59 -2.28 -17.18
CA TYR A 461 1.57 -2.64 -16.20
C TYR A 461 0.17 -2.55 -16.81
N CYS A 462 -0.69 -3.44 -16.34
CA CYS A 462 -2.13 -3.39 -16.56
C CYS A 462 -2.79 -2.54 -15.46
N CYS A 463 -3.92 -1.93 -15.79
CA CYS A 463 -4.63 -0.90 -15.05
C CYS A 463 -3.89 0.44 -15.00
N VAL A 464 -4.61 1.52 -15.28
CA VAL A 464 -4.03 2.84 -15.54
C VAL A 464 -3.80 3.64 -14.25
N GLN A 465 -3.02 3.06 -13.33
CA GLN A 465 -2.66 3.65 -12.05
C GLN A 465 -1.18 4.02 -12.07
N PHE A 466 -0.85 5.30 -12.21
CA PHE A 466 0.55 5.72 -12.31
C PHE A 466 0.77 7.18 -11.88
N LEU A 467 2.02 7.48 -11.56
CA LEU A 467 2.52 8.80 -11.18
C LEU A 467 3.50 9.30 -12.25
N VAL A 468 3.33 10.55 -12.66
CA VAL A 468 4.17 11.22 -13.68
C VAL A 468 4.65 12.56 -13.15
N PRO A 469 5.95 12.88 -13.25
CA PRO A 469 6.44 14.23 -12.98
C PRO A 469 6.09 15.18 -14.14
N ARG A 470 5.90 16.47 -13.81
CA ARG A 470 5.52 17.53 -14.76
C ARG A 470 6.35 17.49 -16.04
N ARG A 471 7.68 17.45 -15.90
CA ARG A 471 8.61 17.46 -17.04
C ARG A 471 8.36 16.33 -18.03
N ARG A 472 7.92 15.16 -17.55
CA ARG A 472 7.63 13.99 -18.38
C ARG A 472 6.27 14.09 -19.04
N ALA A 473 5.27 14.65 -18.36
CA ALA A 473 3.99 15.01 -18.96
C ALA A 473 4.11 16.07 -20.05
N LEU A 474 5.10 16.97 -19.96
CA LEU A 474 5.39 18.00 -20.95
C LEU A 474 6.33 17.56 -22.09
N LEU A 475 6.78 16.30 -22.13
CA LEU A 475 7.65 15.80 -23.22
C LEU A 475 6.96 15.85 -24.58
N ARG A 476 5.64 15.77 -24.61
CA ARG A 476 4.83 15.88 -25.83
C ARG A 476 4.08 17.17 -25.80
N ALA A 477 4.01 17.84 -26.96
CA ALA A 477 3.24 19.07 -27.10
C ALA A 477 1.75 18.80 -26.87
N ARG A 478 1.02 19.82 -26.39
CA ARG A 478 -0.42 19.76 -26.12
C ARG A 478 -1.22 19.24 -27.32
N GLU A 479 -0.83 19.62 -28.53
CA GLU A 479 -1.48 19.22 -29.78
C GLU A 479 -1.41 17.71 -30.00
N TRP A 480 -0.35 17.06 -29.53
CA TRP A 480 -0.22 15.61 -29.59
C TRP A 480 -1.28 14.94 -28.70
N TYR A 481 -1.44 15.42 -27.45
CA TYR A 481 -2.46 14.93 -26.54
C TYR A 481 -3.87 15.19 -27.07
N ALA A 482 -4.11 16.36 -27.66
CA ALA A 482 -5.39 16.71 -28.29
C ALA A 482 -5.71 15.80 -29.50
N ALA A 483 -4.72 15.48 -30.34
CA ALA A 483 -4.90 14.56 -31.45
C ALA A 483 -5.18 13.13 -30.96
N ALA A 484 -4.48 12.68 -29.92
CA ALA A 484 -4.74 11.38 -29.29
C ALA A 484 -6.16 11.33 -28.69
N LEU A 485 -6.55 12.37 -27.94
CA LEU A 485 -7.89 12.50 -27.37
C LEU A 485 -8.96 12.42 -28.47
N SER A 486 -8.80 13.21 -29.54
CA SER A 486 -9.72 13.22 -30.68
C SER A 486 -9.85 11.86 -31.35
N TYR A 487 -8.76 11.07 -31.39
CA TYR A 487 -8.83 9.72 -31.92
C TYR A 487 -9.64 8.81 -31.00
N PHE A 488 -9.27 8.71 -29.71
CA PHE A 488 -9.95 7.81 -28.76
C PHE A 488 -11.42 8.18 -28.55
N ALA A 489 -11.74 9.49 -28.50
CA ALA A 489 -13.10 9.98 -28.32
C ALA A 489 -14.01 9.82 -29.56
N SER A 490 -13.47 9.34 -30.68
CA SER A 490 -14.22 9.16 -31.93
C SER A 490 -14.58 7.69 -32.15
N ALA A 491 -15.76 7.46 -32.75
CA ALA A 491 -16.17 6.13 -33.19
C ALA A 491 -15.21 5.55 -34.24
N ALA A 492 -14.46 6.40 -34.96
CA ALA A 492 -13.47 5.99 -35.94
C ALA A 492 -12.36 5.12 -35.34
N SER A 493 -12.00 5.30 -34.06
CA SER A 493 -10.99 4.45 -33.40
C SER A 493 -11.44 3.00 -33.30
N TYR A 494 -12.71 2.75 -33.00
CA TYR A 494 -13.27 1.41 -32.94
C TYR A 494 -13.28 0.74 -34.33
N PHE A 495 -13.69 1.46 -35.37
CA PHE A 495 -13.67 0.93 -36.73
C PHE A 495 -12.23 0.68 -37.25
N ASP A 496 -11.25 1.46 -36.80
CA ASP A 496 -9.85 1.26 -37.18
C ASP A 496 -9.22 0.04 -36.49
N LEU A 497 -9.52 -0.16 -35.20
CA LEU A 497 -8.95 -1.24 -34.38
C LEU A 497 -9.70 -2.57 -34.54
N PHE A 498 -10.99 -2.54 -34.87
CA PHE A 498 -11.84 -3.72 -35.05
C PHE A 498 -12.42 -3.73 -36.49
N PRO A 499 -11.78 -4.45 -37.43
CA PRO A 499 -12.19 -4.43 -38.84
C PRO A 499 -13.58 -5.06 -38.98
N TRP A 500 -14.33 -4.65 -40.00
CA TRP A 500 -15.76 -4.97 -40.25
C TRP A 500 -16.17 -6.45 -40.17
N SER A 501 -15.21 -7.39 -40.29
CA SER A 501 -15.43 -8.82 -40.08
C SER A 501 -15.53 -9.22 -38.60
N ARG A 502 -15.15 -8.35 -37.67
CA ARG A 502 -15.32 -8.50 -36.23
C ARG A 502 -16.51 -7.66 -35.80
N LEU A 503 -17.54 -8.34 -35.28
CA LEU A 503 -18.69 -7.67 -34.70
C LEU A 503 -18.22 -6.90 -33.46
N VAL A 504 -18.29 -5.57 -33.45
CA VAL A 504 -18.15 -4.79 -32.21
C VAL A 504 -19.33 -5.15 -31.33
N THR A 505 -19.06 -5.85 -30.25
CA THR A 505 -20.09 -6.32 -29.33
C THR A 505 -20.42 -5.23 -28.32
N TRP A 506 -21.56 -5.37 -27.63
CA TRP A 506 -21.83 -4.57 -26.45
C TRP A 506 -20.73 -4.70 -25.39
N GLN A 507 -20.10 -5.88 -25.29
CA GLN A 507 -18.94 -6.09 -24.41
C GLN A 507 -17.74 -5.26 -24.83
N ASP A 508 -17.43 -5.11 -26.12
CA ASP A 508 -16.30 -4.26 -26.55
C ASP A 508 -16.51 -2.79 -26.19
N LEU A 509 -17.78 -2.33 -26.28
CA LEU A 509 -18.17 -0.98 -25.89
C LEU A 509 -18.19 -0.80 -24.36
N THR A 510 -18.55 -1.83 -23.58
CA THR A 510 -18.57 -1.75 -22.11
C THR A 510 -17.21 -2.00 -21.46
N CYS A 511 -16.40 -2.88 -22.04
CA CYS A 511 -15.02 -3.19 -21.62
C CYS A 511 -14.00 -2.14 -22.10
N ARG A 512 -14.39 -1.24 -23.03
CA ARG A 512 -13.55 -0.12 -23.49
C ARG A 512 -12.26 -0.60 -24.15
N THR A 513 -12.42 -1.50 -25.10
CA THR A 513 -11.30 -2.25 -25.69
C THR A 513 -10.19 -1.35 -26.26
N PRO A 514 -10.45 -0.18 -26.92
CA PRO A 514 -9.38 0.74 -27.34
C PRO A 514 -8.50 1.26 -26.19
N ALA A 515 -9.09 1.73 -25.08
CA ALA A 515 -8.31 2.14 -23.92
C ALA A 515 -7.60 0.96 -23.26
N GLN A 516 -8.22 -0.22 -23.21
CA GLN A 516 -7.55 -1.41 -22.69
C GLN A 516 -6.30 -1.77 -23.51
N LEU A 517 -6.36 -1.64 -24.84
CA LEU A 517 -5.22 -1.77 -25.75
C LEU A 517 -4.15 -0.68 -25.53
N TRP A 518 -4.54 0.47 -24.98
CA TRP A 518 -3.69 1.63 -24.72
C TRP A 518 -2.94 1.61 -23.39
N MET A 519 -3.44 0.87 -22.39
CA MET A 519 -2.87 0.84 -21.03
C MET A 519 -1.35 0.60 -20.90
N PRO A 520 -0.70 -0.31 -21.65
CA PRO A 520 0.72 -0.58 -21.43
C PRO A 520 1.57 0.59 -21.91
N TRP A 521 1.04 1.46 -22.77
CA TRP A 521 1.83 2.40 -23.56
C TRP A 521 2.04 3.69 -22.79
N TRP A 522 1.36 3.88 -21.65
CA TRP A 522 1.45 5.09 -20.86
C TRP A 522 2.90 5.46 -20.52
N HIS A 523 3.73 4.51 -20.09
CA HIS A 523 5.14 4.81 -19.82
C HIS A 523 5.88 5.33 -21.08
N VAL A 524 5.59 4.77 -22.27
CA VAL A 524 6.17 5.22 -23.55
C VAL A 524 5.68 6.62 -23.94
N VAL A 525 4.42 6.96 -23.62
CA VAL A 525 3.89 8.32 -23.80
C VAL A 525 4.76 9.32 -23.04
N PHE A 526 5.19 8.96 -21.84
CA PHE A 526 6.03 9.78 -20.97
C PHE A 526 7.54 9.53 -21.13
N GLY A 527 7.94 8.89 -22.24
CA GLY A 527 9.33 8.79 -22.67
C GLY A 527 10.16 7.71 -21.96
N GLU A 528 9.53 6.70 -21.38
CA GLU A 528 10.21 5.49 -20.92
C GLU A 528 10.44 4.49 -22.07
N GLU A 529 11.32 3.51 -21.82
CA GLU A 529 11.61 2.41 -22.76
C GLU A 529 10.42 1.48 -22.92
N LEU A 530 10.28 0.82 -24.08
CA LEU A 530 9.16 -0.09 -24.39
C LEU A 530 8.95 -1.22 -23.36
N ALA A 531 10.05 -1.69 -22.76
CA ALA A 531 10.04 -2.71 -21.74
C ALA A 531 10.31 -2.06 -20.38
N CYS A 532 9.25 -1.58 -19.73
CA CYS A 532 9.34 -1.12 -18.36
C CYS A 532 9.66 -2.33 -17.45
N PRO A 533 10.71 -2.27 -16.60
CA PRO A 533 11.00 -3.35 -15.66
C PRO A 533 9.86 -3.52 -14.65
N GLU A 534 9.76 -4.71 -14.05
CA GLU A 534 8.96 -4.89 -12.85
C GLU A 534 9.53 -4.02 -11.72
N ARG A 535 8.69 -3.43 -10.87
CA ARG A 535 9.12 -2.52 -9.79
C ARG A 535 10.22 -3.11 -8.91
N HIS A 536 10.06 -4.37 -8.51
CA HIS A 536 11.06 -5.06 -7.68
C HIS A 536 12.38 -5.33 -8.41
N GLN A 537 12.40 -5.22 -9.75
CA GLN A 537 13.55 -5.39 -10.63
C GLN A 537 14.09 -4.06 -11.18
N ASP A 538 13.48 -2.93 -10.83
CA ASP A 538 13.93 -1.61 -11.29
C ASP A 538 14.91 -1.00 -10.28
N PRO A 539 16.22 -1.00 -10.57
CA PRO A 539 17.23 -0.49 -9.64
C PRO A 539 17.17 1.03 -9.45
N ARG A 540 16.41 1.74 -10.29
CA ARG A 540 16.19 3.19 -10.17
C ARG A 540 15.23 3.52 -9.03
N LEU A 541 14.36 2.58 -8.68
CA LEU A 541 13.34 2.78 -7.66
C LEU A 541 13.90 2.65 -6.23
N PRO A 542 13.36 3.38 -5.25
CA PRO A 542 13.71 3.26 -3.84
C PRO A 542 13.05 2.02 -3.25
N LEU A 543 13.64 1.54 -2.15
CA LEU A 543 13.22 0.30 -1.50
C LEU A 543 11.70 0.23 -1.23
N PHE A 544 11.07 1.32 -0.79
CA PHE A 544 9.65 1.31 -0.40
C PHE A 544 8.67 1.06 -1.56
N VAL A 545 9.05 1.37 -2.81
CA VAL A 545 8.21 1.09 -3.99
C VAL A 545 8.61 -0.19 -4.72
N GLN A 546 9.74 -0.80 -4.38
CA GLN A 546 10.23 -2.06 -4.97
C GLN A 546 9.45 -3.29 -4.46
N LEU A 547 8.13 -3.23 -4.54
CA LEU A 547 7.24 -4.32 -4.17
C LEU A 547 7.04 -5.27 -5.35
N ARG A 548 6.94 -6.57 -5.03
CA ARG A 548 6.70 -7.61 -6.04
C ARG A 548 5.35 -7.38 -6.70
N SER A 549 5.33 -7.42 -8.03
CA SER A 549 4.10 -7.39 -8.82
C SER A 549 3.39 -8.75 -8.73
N ILE A 550 2.05 -8.76 -8.76
CA ILE A 550 1.30 -10.01 -8.79
C ILE A 550 1.29 -10.49 -10.24
N PRO A 551 1.71 -11.73 -10.52
CA PRO A 551 1.72 -12.22 -11.89
C PRO A 551 0.29 -12.35 -12.44
N PRO A 552 0.07 -12.06 -13.73
CA PRO A 552 -1.25 -11.91 -14.34
C PRO A 552 -2.08 -13.21 -14.36
N ASP A 553 -1.46 -14.38 -14.20
CA ASP A 553 -2.13 -15.68 -14.12
C ASP A 553 -3.00 -15.84 -12.86
N ARG A 554 -2.85 -14.93 -11.88
CA ARG A 554 -3.61 -14.94 -10.62
C ARG A 554 -4.68 -13.85 -10.53
N ILE A 555 -4.82 -13.00 -11.55
CA ILE A 555 -5.77 -11.88 -11.52
C ILE A 555 -6.93 -12.20 -12.45
N HIS A 556 -8.13 -12.34 -11.88
CA HIS A 556 -9.38 -12.62 -12.59
C HIS A 556 -10.12 -11.35 -13.07
N CYS A 557 -9.45 -10.19 -13.06
CA CYS A 557 -10.10 -8.89 -13.24
C CYS A 557 -9.47 -8.12 -14.40
N CYS A 558 -9.96 -8.38 -15.62
CA CYS A 558 -10.00 -7.45 -16.76
C CYS A 558 -11.08 -7.92 -17.72
#